data_AF-A0A1Q7GQI1-F1
#
_entry.id   AF-A0A1Q7GQI1-F1
#
_cell.length_a   1.000
_cell.length_b   1.000
_cell.length_c   1.000
_cell.angle_alpha   90.00
_cell.angle_beta   90.00
_cell.angle_gamma   90.00
#
_symmetry.space_group_name_H-M   'P 1'
#
loop_
_entity.id
_entity.type
_entity.pdbx_description
1 polymer ?
#
loop_
_entity_poly.entity_id
_entity_poly.type
_entity_poly.pdbx_seq_one_letter_code
_entity_poly.pdbx_strand_id
1 'polypeptide(L)' 'MDTYYHPHDLGKFSDMGKGNKELWDKFMSYYSAVFADGALTEREKALIALGVAHAVQCPYCIDAYTQACLEK' A
#
# COMPACT_ATOMS: atom_id res chain seq x y z
N MET A 1 1.04 -8.27 20.70
CA MET A 1 1.64 -9.57 20.33
C MET A 1 2.86 -9.22 19.52
N ASP A 2 4.05 -9.39 20.08
CA ASP A 2 5.29 -9.08 19.35
C ASP A 2 5.49 -10.12 18.25
N THR A 3 5.55 -9.66 17.01
CA THR A 3 5.85 -10.50 15.84
C THR A 3 7.21 -10.12 15.28
N TYR A 4 7.75 -10.94 14.37
CA TYR A 4 9.00 -10.60 13.67
C TYR A 4 8.90 -9.28 12.87
N TYR A 5 7.69 -8.93 12.45
CA TYR A 5 7.37 -7.62 11.89
C TYR A 5 6.80 -6.70 12.98
N HIS A 6 6.89 -5.39 12.78
CA HIS A 6 6.32 -4.39 13.69
C HIS A 6 5.05 -3.81 13.03
N PRO A 7 3.84 -4.37 13.26
CA PRO A 7 2.66 -3.99 12.48
C PRO A 7 2.31 -2.51 12.62
N HIS A 8 2.61 -1.93 13.79
CA HIS A 8 2.41 -0.51 14.07
C HIS A 8 3.25 0.42 13.18
N ASP A 9 4.32 -0.07 12.55
CA ASP A 9 5.13 0.71 11.60
C ASP A 9 4.43 0.95 10.28
N LEU A 10 3.38 0.18 9.95
CA LEU A 10 2.57 0.46 8.75
C LEU A 10 1.99 1.88 8.77
N GLY A 11 1.56 2.35 9.95
CA GLY A 11 1.07 3.71 10.14
C GLY A 11 2.14 4.79 9.93
N LYS A 12 3.43 4.41 9.87
CA LYS A 12 4.55 5.31 9.60
C LYS A 12 4.92 5.36 8.12
N PHE A 13 4.13 4.79 7.21
CA PHE A 13 4.42 4.80 5.77
C PHE A 13 4.70 6.20 5.21
N SER A 14 3.96 7.22 5.68
CA SER A 14 4.16 8.62 5.30
C SER A 14 5.52 9.19 5.75
N ASP A 15 6.16 8.60 6.77
CA ASP A 15 7.47 9.01 7.23
C ASP A 15 8.57 8.68 6.21
N MET A 16 8.32 7.83 5.22
CA MET A 16 9.28 7.56 4.14
C MET A 16 9.58 8.81 3.29
N GLY A 17 8.72 9.83 3.34
CA GLY A 17 8.99 11.14 2.74
C GLY A 17 9.98 12.00 3.51
N LYS A 18 10.38 11.61 4.72
CA LYS A 18 11.39 12.33 5.51
C LYS A 18 12.73 12.29 4.78
N GLY A 19 13.32 13.46 4.58
CA GLY A 19 14.62 13.63 3.91
C GLY A 19 14.51 14.10 2.46
N ASN A 20 13.41 13.83 1.75
CA ASN A 20 13.18 14.40 0.42
C ASN A 20 11.69 14.47 0.05
N LYS A 21 11.07 15.62 0.34
CA LYS A 21 9.65 15.86 0.06
C LYS A 21 9.33 15.87 -1.43
N GLU A 22 10.20 16.40 -2.27
CA GLU A 22 9.93 16.52 -3.71
C GLU A 22 9.81 15.13 -4.37
N LEU A 23 10.72 14.21 -4.04
CA LEU A 23 10.66 12.84 -4.55
C LEU A 23 9.46 12.08 -3.98
N TRP A 24 9.13 12.31 -2.72
CA TRP A 24 7.96 11.71 -2.10
C TRP A 24 6.65 12.14 -2.77
N ASP A 25 6.48 13.43 -3.04
CA ASP A 25 5.30 13.97 -3.71
C ASP A 25 5.15 13.38 -5.12
N LYS A 26 6.25 13.23 -5.86
CA LYS A 26 6.27 12.57 -7.18
C LYS A 26 5.85 11.10 -7.09
N PHE A 27 6.37 10.37 -6.11
CA PHE A 27 6.00 8.98 -5.86
C PHE A 27 4.50 8.86 -5.52
N MET A 28 4.00 9.68 -4.60
CA MET A 28 2.59 9.65 -4.19
C MET A 28 1.64 10.06 -5.31
N SER A 29 2.05 11.00 -6.18
CA SER A 29 1.27 11.37 -7.37
C SER A 29 1.12 10.17 -8.33
N TYR A 30 2.20 9.41 -8.56
CA TYR A 30 2.13 8.20 -9.37
C TYR A 30 1.31 7.11 -8.66
N TYR A 31 1.61 6.83 -7.39
CA TYR A 31 0.98 5.78 -6.60
C TYR A 31 -0.54 5.96 -6.51
N SER A 32 -1.00 7.16 -6.18
CA SER A 32 -2.45 7.45 -6.11
C SER A 32 -3.15 7.36 -7.47
N ALA A 33 -2.50 7.83 -8.54
CA ALA A 33 -3.05 7.74 -9.89
C ALA A 33 -3.23 6.29 -10.38
N VAL A 34 -2.32 5.38 -10.00
CA VAL A 34 -2.42 3.95 -10.35
C VAL A 34 -3.71 3.33 -9.78
N PHE A 35 -4.13 3.72 -8.58
CA PHE A 35 -5.29 3.12 -7.89
C PHE A 35 -6.63 3.76 -8.25
N ALA A 36 -6.66 4.94 -8.88
CA ALA A 36 -7.90 5.59 -9.32
C ALA A 36 -8.69 4.73 -10.32
N ASP A 37 -10.01 4.86 -10.34
CA ASP A 37 -10.88 4.10 -11.25
C ASP A 37 -10.51 4.29 -12.74
N GLY A 38 -10.72 3.22 -13.51
CA GLY A 38 -10.51 3.21 -14.96
C GLY A 38 -11.09 1.95 -15.59
N ALA A 39 -10.27 1.18 -16.32
CA ALA A 39 -10.69 -0.13 -16.83
C ALA A 39 -10.95 -1.16 -15.72
N LEU A 40 -10.38 -0.93 -14.53
CA LEU A 40 -10.61 -1.68 -13.31
C LEU A 40 -11.01 -0.70 -12.22
N THR A 41 -11.88 -1.15 -11.31
CA THR A 41 -12.25 -0.44 -10.09
C THR A 41 -11.08 -0.36 -9.09
N GLU A 42 -11.13 0.58 -8.16
CA GLU A 42 -10.15 0.65 -7.06
C GLU A 42 -10.05 -0.68 -6.30
N ARG A 43 -11.19 -1.34 -6.06
CA ARG A 43 -11.27 -2.63 -5.37
C ARG A 43 -10.61 -3.77 -6.15
N GLU A 44 -10.83 -3.85 -7.46
CA GLU A 44 -10.17 -4.86 -8.31
C GLU A 44 -8.65 -4.68 -8.32
N LYS A 45 -8.18 -3.43 -8.36
CA LYS A 45 -6.75 -3.12 -8.25
C LYS A 45 -6.19 -3.49 -6.87
N ALA A 46 -6.94 -3.26 -5.79
CA ALA A 46 -6.55 -3.70 -4.45
C ALA A 46 -6.44 -5.23 -4.35
N LEU A 47 -7.36 -5.99 -4.97
CA LEU A 47 -7.30 -7.45 -5.02
C LEU A 47 -6.07 -7.97 -5.77
N ILE A 48 -5.71 -7.33 -6.89
CA ILE A 48 -4.47 -7.64 -7.62
C ILE A 48 -3.25 -7.35 -6.74
N ALA A 49 -3.22 -6.20 -6.07
CA ALA A 49 -2.14 -5.82 -5.18
C ALA A 49 -2.00 -6.80 -3.99
N LEU A 50 -3.11 -7.30 -3.44
CA LEU A 50 -3.11 -8.35 -2.42
C LEU A 50 -2.51 -9.65 -2.95
N GLY A 51 -2.86 -10.06 -4.16
CA GLY A 51 -2.26 -11.22 -4.82
C GLY A 51 -0.73 -11.08 -4.98
N VAL A 52 -0.26 -9.92 -5.42
CA VAL A 52 1.17 -9.60 -5.53
C VAL A 52 1.83 -9.62 -4.15
N ALA A 53 1.19 -9.03 -3.13
CA ALA A 53 1.70 -8.99 -1.76
C ALA A 53 1.95 -10.39 -1.19
N HIS A 54 1.05 -11.34 -1.46
CA HIS A 54 1.25 -12.75 -1.11
C HIS A 54 2.39 -13.40 -1.90
N ALA A 55 2.49 -13.12 -3.21
CA ALA A 55 3.54 -13.68 -4.06
C ALA A 55 4.94 -13.24 -3.64
N VAL A 56 5.11 -11.98 -3.23
CA VAL A 56 6.39 -11.43 -2.74
C VAL A 56 6.57 -11.55 -1.22
N GLN A 57 5.58 -12.11 -0.53
CA GLN A 57 5.57 -12.33 0.92
C GLN A 57 5.79 -11.05 1.74
N CYS A 58 5.21 -9.92 1.31
CA CYS A 58 5.28 -8.65 2.03
C CYS A 58 4.18 -8.58 3.11
N PRO A 59 4.48 -8.77 4.40
CA PRO A 59 3.46 -8.82 5.46
C PRO A 59 2.70 -7.50 5.62
N TYR A 60 3.41 -6.36 5.52
CA TYR A 60 2.81 -5.03 5.56
C TYR A 60 1.84 -4.80 4.42
N CYS A 61 2.21 -5.25 3.22
CA CYS A 61 1.39 -5.13 2.03
C CYS A 61 0.16 -6.05 2.12
N ILE A 62 0.31 -7.26 2.67
CA ILE A 62 -0.79 -8.19 2.88
C ILE A 62 -1.83 -7.55 3.81
N ASP A 63 -1.40 -6.97 4.94
CA ASP A 63 -2.32 -6.28 5.87
C ASP A 63 -3.00 -5.08 5.21
N ALA A 64 -2.20 -4.17 4.62
CA ALA A 64 -2.70 -2.96 3.96
C ALA A 64 -3.72 -3.26 2.86
N TYR A 65 -3.42 -4.21 1.96
CA TYR A 65 -4.31 -4.54 0.85
C TYR A 65 -5.48 -5.43 1.27
N THR A 66 -5.37 -6.20 2.36
CA THR A 66 -6.53 -6.88 2.95
C THR A 66 -7.57 -5.86 3.39
N GLN A 67 -7.18 -4.83 4.14
CA GLN A 67 -8.10 -3.78 4.56
C GLN A 67 -8.66 -3.00 3.37
N ALA A 68 -7.80 -2.62 2.41
CA ALA A 68 -8.26 -1.91 1.22
C ALA A 68 -9.31 -2.71 0.42
N CYS A 69 -9.21 -4.04 0.35
CA CYS A 69 -10.21 -4.88 -0.31
C CYS A 69 -11.56 -4.94 0.42
N LEU A 70 -11.56 -4.68 1.73
CA LEU A 70 -12.77 -4.66 2.58
C LEU A 70 -13.43 -3.28 2.60
N GLU A 71 -12.66 -2.21 2.47
CA GLU A 71 -13.13 -0.82 2.55
C GLU A 71 -13.56 -0.22 1.21
N LYS A 72 -13.04 -0.74 0.09
CA LYS A 72 -13.35 -0.32 -1.29
C LYS A 72 -14.43 -1.19 -1.90
#